data_AF-A0A485PNK5-F1
#
_entry.id   AF-A0A485PNK5-F1
#
_cell.length_a   1.000
_cell.length_b   1.000
_cell.length_c   1.000
_cell.angle_alpha   90.00
_cell.angle_beta   90.00
_cell.angle_gamma   90.00
#
_symmetry.space_group_name_H-M   'P 1'
#
loop_
_entity.id
_entity.type
_entity.pdbx_description
1 polymer ?
#
loop_
_entity_poly.entity_id
_entity_poly.type
_entity_poly.pdbx_seq_one_letter_code
_entity_poly.pdbx_strand_id
1 'polypeptide(L)'
;AQGDCDPEAPAAEGARCCRQETYVDLRGMRWAENWVLEPPGFLAYECVGACQQPPEPPTFRRPFPGPRQCVASETTSLPLIVGVKEGGRPRPQVVSLPNMRVEKCSCAWDGAPVPRRLGP
;
A
#
# COMPACT_ATOMS: atom_id res chain seq x y z
N ALA A 1 7.93 2.07 13.18
CA ALA A 1 7.07 1.19 12.39
C ALA A 1 7.98 0.14 11.80
N GLN A 2 7.85 -1.09 12.25
CA GLN A 2 8.81 -2.14 11.97
C GLN A 2 8.04 -3.47 12.07
N GLY A 3 7.51 -3.93 10.94
CA GLY A 3 6.94 -5.27 10.82
C GLY A 3 5.44 -5.34 10.54
N ASP A 4 5.00 -6.59 10.46
CA ASP A 4 3.61 -7.00 10.32
C ASP A 4 2.86 -6.86 11.66
N CYS A 5 1.56 -6.63 11.58
CA CYS A 5 0.71 -6.59 12.77
C CYS A 5 0.59 -7.99 13.37
N ASP A 6 0.51 -8.07 14.69
CA ASP A 6 0.24 -9.32 15.39
C ASP A 6 -1.26 -9.67 15.22
N PRO A 7 -1.61 -10.84 14.65
CA PRO A 7 -3.00 -11.23 14.42
C PRO A 7 -3.80 -11.43 15.71
N GLU A 8 -3.15 -11.63 16.86
CA GLU A 8 -3.81 -11.85 18.15
C GLU A 8 -4.00 -10.56 18.95
N ALA A 9 -3.31 -9.48 18.57
CA ALA A 9 -3.52 -8.17 19.16
C ALA A 9 -4.70 -7.47 18.47
N PRO A 10 -5.67 -6.90 19.21
CA PRO A 10 -6.74 -6.13 18.59
C PRO A 10 -6.11 -4.98 17.79
N ALA A 11 -6.50 -4.84 16.52
CA ALA A 11 -6.22 -3.68 15.68
C ALA A 11 -6.99 -2.46 16.23
N ALA A 12 -6.68 -2.08 17.46
CA ALA A 12 -7.32 -0.98 18.17
C ALA A 12 -6.59 0.32 17.86
N GLU A 13 -7.35 1.42 17.86
CA GLU A 13 -6.83 2.79 17.96
C GLU A 13 -5.82 2.86 19.12
N GLY A 14 -4.53 2.85 18.80
CA GLY A 14 -3.44 2.83 19.79
C GLY A 14 -2.33 1.80 19.52
N ALA A 15 -2.57 0.80 18.65
CA ALA A 15 -1.51 -0.10 18.20
C ALA A 15 -0.43 0.67 17.43
N ARG A 16 0.84 0.27 17.58
CA ARG A 16 1.95 0.89 16.82
C ARG A 16 1.77 0.63 15.32
N CYS A 17 2.08 1.63 14.49
CA CYS A 17 2.07 1.51 13.03
C CYS A 17 2.74 0.21 12.54
N CYS A 18 1.94 -0.64 11.88
CA CYS A 18 2.30 -1.98 11.40
C CYS A 18 1.59 -2.29 10.07
N ARG A 19 2.05 -3.34 9.38
CA ARG A 19 1.45 -3.81 8.13
C ARG A 19 0.45 -4.94 8.40
N GLN A 20 -0.78 -4.79 7.95
CA GLN A 20 -1.84 -5.78 8.08
C GLN A 20 -2.05 -6.50 6.75
N GLU A 21 -2.36 -7.81 6.80
CA GLU A 21 -2.72 -8.56 5.61
C GLU A 21 -4.08 -8.12 5.07
N THR A 22 -4.13 -7.88 3.76
CA THR A 22 -5.37 -7.50 3.07
C THR A 22 -5.35 -8.13 1.70
N TYR A 23 -6.36 -8.96 1.43
CA TYR A 23 -6.51 -9.63 0.15
C TYR A 23 -7.38 -8.79 -0.79
N VAL A 24 -6.90 -8.62 -2.01
CA VAL A 24 -7.60 -7.93 -3.09
C VAL A 24 -8.03 -8.97 -4.12
N ASP A 25 -9.33 -9.15 -4.28
CA ASP A 25 -9.91 -9.99 -5.33
C ASP A 25 -10.03 -9.20 -6.63
N LEU A 26 -9.18 -9.53 -7.61
CA LEU A 26 -9.21 -8.88 -8.92
C LEU A 26 -10.39 -9.37 -9.76
N ARG A 27 -10.87 -10.60 -9.57
CA ARG A 27 -12.04 -11.11 -10.32
C ARG A 27 -13.33 -10.44 -9.90
N GLY A 28 -13.43 -10.02 -8.64
CA GLY A 28 -14.56 -9.24 -8.11
C GLY A 28 -14.56 -7.76 -8.56
N MET A 29 -13.49 -7.28 -9.20
CA MET A 29 -13.38 -5.88 -9.63
C MET A 29 -13.84 -5.69 -11.07
N ARG A 30 -14.86 -4.85 -11.26
CA ARG A 30 -15.42 -4.51 -12.59
C ARG A 30 -14.37 -4.04 -13.60
N TRP A 31 -13.34 -3.33 -13.15
CA TRP A 31 -12.29 -2.81 -14.05
C TRP A 31 -11.33 -3.89 -14.53
N ALA A 32 -11.21 -5.03 -13.85
CA ALA A 32 -10.35 -6.18 -14.16
C ALA A 32 -11.13 -7.36 -14.77
N GLU A 33 -12.45 -7.31 -14.66
CA GLU A 33 -13.39 -8.31 -15.16
C GLU A 33 -13.17 -8.59 -16.66
N ASN A 34 -13.04 -9.86 -17.03
CA ASN A 34 -12.99 -10.35 -18.42
C ASN A 34 -11.72 -10.04 -19.24
N TRP A 35 -10.68 -9.43 -18.65
CA TRP A 35 -9.39 -9.24 -19.34
C TRP A 35 -8.17 -9.53 -18.48
N VAL A 36 -8.24 -9.49 -17.14
CA VAL A 36 -7.16 -10.03 -16.30
C VAL A 36 -7.27 -11.56 -16.28
N LEU A 37 -6.22 -12.24 -16.75
CA LEU A 37 -6.11 -13.70 -16.76
C LEU A 37 -5.51 -14.21 -15.45
N GLU A 38 -4.42 -13.59 -14.97
CA GLU A 38 -3.73 -13.97 -13.74
C GLU A 38 -3.06 -12.74 -13.07
N PRO A 39 -2.91 -12.71 -11.73
CA PRO A 39 -3.56 -13.61 -10.78
C PRO A 39 -5.06 -13.26 -10.58
N PRO A 40 -5.89 -14.19 -10.05
CA PRO A 40 -7.27 -13.89 -9.70
C PRO A 40 -7.42 -12.88 -8.54
N GLY A 41 -6.38 -12.72 -7.74
CA GLY A 41 -6.28 -11.79 -6.64
C GLY A 41 -4.93 -11.92 -5.93
N PHE A 42 -4.63 -11.03 -4.99
CA PHE A 42 -3.32 -10.96 -4.36
C PHE A 42 -3.38 -10.33 -2.98
N LEU A 43 -2.37 -10.58 -2.14
CA LEU A 43 -2.19 -9.86 -0.88
C LEU A 43 -1.58 -8.48 -1.16
N ALA A 44 -2.38 -7.44 -0.99
CA ALA A 44 -1.96 -6.05 -1.15
C ALA A 44 -1.33 -5.50 0.13
N TYR A 45 -1.80 -5.97 1.28
CA TYR A 45 -1.48 -5.45 2.61
C TYR A 45 -1.88 -3.98 2.80
N GLU A 46 -2.11 -3.58 4.05
CA GLU A 46 -2.48 -2.22 4.42
C GLU A 46 -1.64 -1.73 5.61
N CYS A 47 -1.39 -0.43 5.69
CA CYS A 47 -0.73 0.18 6.84
C CYS A 47 -1.77 0.67 7.83
N VAL A 48 -1.76 0.12 9.04
CA VAL A 48 -2.72 0.44 10.09
C VAL A 48 -2.02 0.79 11.40
N GLY A 49 -2.80 1.36 12.32
CA GLY A 49 -2.33 1.76 13.65
C GLY A 49 -1.92 3.23 13.74
N ALA A 50 -1.49 3.62 14.93
CA ALA A 50 -1.21 4.99 15.30
C ALA A 50 0.30 5.31 15.28
N CYS A 51 0.60 6.58 15.05
CA CYS A 51 1.93 7.14 15.14
C CYS A 51 2.02 8.07 16.34
N GLN A 52 3.03 7.85 17.19
CA GLN A 52 3.31 8.74 18.31
C GLN A 52 3.66 10.14 17.78
N GLN A 53 2.92 11.13 18.26
CA GLN A 53 3.22 12.52 18.00
C GLN A 53 4.36 12.94 18.94
N PRO A 54 5.43 13.57 18.43
CA PRO A 54 6.44 14.16 19.30
C PRO A 54 5.79 15.25 20.17
N PRO A 55 6.21 15.43 21.43
CA PRO A 55 5.73 16.53 22.27
C PRO A 55 6.05 17.85 21.57
N GLU A 56 5.02 18.67 21.37
CA GLU A 56 5.15 19.93 20.64
C GLU A 56 5.69 21.04 21.55
N PRO A 57 6.82 21.69 21.19
CA PRO A 57 7.18 22.96 21.80
C PRO A 57 6.27 24.08 21.26
N PRO A 58 5.89 25.07 22.09
CA PRO A 58 4.91 26.10 21.74
C PRO A 58 5.32 27.03 20.57
N THR A 59 6.57 26.96 20.11
CA THR A 59 7.13 27.85 19.09
C THR A 59 7.34 27.18 17.72
N PHE A 60 7.08 25.88 17.59
CA PHE A 60 7.39 25.14 16.36
C PHE A 60 6.24 25.25 15.34
N ARG A 61 6.33 26.25 14.45
CA ARG A 61 5.49 26.29 13.25
C ARG A 61 5.87 25.11 12.34
N ARG A 62 5.04 24.08 12.32
CA ARG A 62 5.27 22.89 11.49
C ARG A 62 5.14 23.27 10.01
N PRO A 63 6.05 22.78 9.15
CA PRO A 63 5.96 22.97 7.70
C PRO A 63 4.89 22.09 7.05
N PHE A 64 4.31 21.14 7.80
CA PHE A 64 3.36 20.15 7.31
C PHE A 64 1.99 20.30 7.98
N PRO A 65 0.89 20.13 7.21
CA PRO A 65 -0.45 20.53 7.60
C PRO A 65 -1.12 19.69 8.70
N GLY A 66 -0.65 18.47 8.99
CA GLY A 66 -1.37 17.54 9.86
C GLY A 66 -0.48 16.68 10.77
N PRO A 67 -1.10 15.86 11.66
CA PRO A 67 -0.40 14.95 12.54
C PRO A 67 0.33 13.85 11.76
N ARG A 68 1.25 13.14 12.42
CA ARG A 68 1.90 11.96 11.83
C ARG A 68 0.90 10.83 11.62
N GLN A 69 0.89 10.23 10.44
CA GLN A 69 0.04 9.11 10.05
C GLN A 69 0.88 7.88 9.69
N CYS A 70 0.28 6.70 9.84
CA CYS A 70 0.87 5.44 9.40
C CYS A 70 0.63 5.29 7.89
N VAL A 71 1.70 5.29 7.10
CA VAL A 71 1.62 5.27 5.63
C VAL A 71 2.57 4.24 5.03
N ALA A 72 2.26 3.77 3.83
CA ALA A 72 3.16 2.89 3.08
C ALA A 72 4.44 3.63 2.71
N SER A 73 5.59 3.17 3.21
CA SER A 73 6.91 3.71 2.91
C SER A 73 7.58 3.05 1.71
N GLU A 74 7.29 1.76 1.51
CA GLU A 74 7.80 0.98 0.39
C GLU A 74 6.65 0.15 -0.19
N THR A 75 6.57 0.13 -1.51
CA THR A 75 5.57 -0.61 -2.26
C THR A 75 6.21 -1.32 -3.44
N THR A 76 5.64 -2.44 -3.86
CA THR A 76 6.08 -3.22 -5.01
C THR A 76 5.02 -3.26 -6.10
N SER A 77 5.49 -3.49 -7.32
CA SER A 77 4.63 -3.66 -8.49
C SER A 77 4.06 -5.08 -8.53
N LEU A 78 2.84 -5.22 -9.06
CA LEU A 78 2.19 -6.50 -9.30
C LEU A 78 2.23 -6.83 -10.81
N PRO A 79 2.90 -7.90 -11.23
CA PRO A 79 2.78 -8.40 -12.59
C PRO A 79 1.41 -9.06 -12.79
N LEU A 80 0.74 -8.68 -13.87
CA LEU A 80 -0.57 -9.18 -14.30
C LEU A 80 -0.43 -9.75 -15.71
N ILE A 81 -1.07 -10.89 -15.95
CA ILE A 81 -1.27 -11.42 -17.29
C ILE A 81 -2.65 -10.98 -17.74
N VAL A 82 -2.72 -10.30 -18.87
CA VAL A 82 -3.95 -9.71 -19.39
C VAL A 82 -4.21 -10.15 -20.82
N GLY A 83 -5.47 -10.33 -21.18
CA GLY A 83 -5.92 -10.63 -22.54
C GLY A 83 -6.12 -9.35 -23.33
N VAL A 84 -5.27 -9.10 -24.31
CA VAL A 84 -5.36 -7.95 -25.21
C VAL A 84 -5.84 -8.42 -26.59
N LYS A 85 -6.77 -7.69 -27.23
CA LYS A 85 -7.23 -8.03 -28.58
C LYS A 85 -6.25 -7.51 -29.63
N GLU A 86 -5.53 -8.40 -30.27
CA GLU A 86 -4.62 -8.08 -31.39
C GLU A 86 -5.13 -8.78 -32.66
N GLY A 87 -5.50 -8.01 -33.69
CA GLY A 87 -6.04 -8.56 -34.94
C GLY A 87 -7.31 -9.38 -34.78
N GLY A 88 -8.15 -9.07 -33.79
CA GLY A 88 -9.41 -9.79 -33.51
C GLY A 88 -9.25 -11.09 -32.72
N ARG A 89 -8.03 -11.49 -32.33
CA ARG A 89 -7.78 -12.64 -31.45
C ARG A 89 -7.26 -12.17 -30.09
N PRO A 90 -7.72 -12.78 -28.97
CA PRO A 90 -7.16 -12.49 -27.66
C PRO A 90 -5.72 -13.03 -27.58
N ARG A 91 -4.79 -12.19 -27.11
CA ARG A 91 -3.41 -12.56 -26.85
C ARG A 91 -3.03 -12.21 -25.41
N PRO A 92 -2.34 -13.10 -24.69
CA PRO A 92 -1.86 -12.81 -23.35
C PRO A 92 -0.68 -11.84 -23.41
N GLN A 93 -0.69 -10.82 -22.57
CA GLN A 93 0.39 -9.86 -22.37
C GLN A 93 0.67 -9.69 -20.88
N VAL A 94 1.95 -9.55 -20.52
CA VAL A 94 2.34 -9.23 -19.14
C VAL A 94 2.43 -7.73 -18.97
N VAL A 95 1.76 -7.20 -17.95
CA VAL A 95 1.77 -5.79 -17.56
C VAL A 95 2.14 -5.69 -16.08
N SER A 96 2.96 -4.71 -15.71
CA SER A 96 3.34 -4.49 -14.31
C SER A 96 2.67 -3.23 -13.79
N LEU A 97 1.76 -3.37 -12.82
CA LEU A 97 1.11 -2.23 -12.18
C LEU A 97 1.93 -1.78 -10.97
N PRO A 98 2.36 -0.51 -10.89
CA PRO A 98 3.18 -0.02 -9.80
C PRO A 98 2.37 0.19 -8.52
N ASN A 99 3.06 0.13 -7.37
CA ASN A 99 2.50 0.45 -6.04
C ASN A 99 1.28 -0.39 -5.63
N MET A 100 1.25 -1.65 -6.04
CA MET A 100 0.10 -2.53 -5.80
C MET A 100 0.17 -3.24 -4.46
N ARG A 101 1.38 -3.55 -3.97
CA ARG A 101 1.58 -4.25 -2.70
C ARG A 101 2.43 -3.42 -1.74
N VAL A 102 2.02 -3.34 -0.48
CA VAL A 102 2.77 -2.67 0.58
C VAL A 102 3.86 -3.62 1.10
N GLU A 103 5.11 -3.17 1.04
CA GLU A 103 6.24 -3.90 1.62
C GLU A 103 6.55 -3.41 3.03
N LYS A 104 6.47 -2.09 3.27
CA LYS A 104 6.77 -1.49 4.58
C LYS A 104 5.86 -0.33 4.90
N CYS A 105 5.56 -0.18 6.18
CA CYS A 105 4.81 0.94 6.75
C CYS A 105 5.74 1.83 7.58
N SER A 106 5.50 3.15 7.56
CA SER A 106 6.24 4.14 8.34
C SER A 106 5.36 5.26 8.85
N CYS A 107 5.83 5.96 9.89
CA CYS A 107 5.16 7.15 10.40
C CYS A 107 5.70 8.40 9.71
N ALA A 108 4.93 8.97 8.79
CA ALA A 108 5.25 10.21 8.09
C ALA A 108 4.32 11.34 8.56
N TRP A 109 4.76 12.59 8.40
CA TRP A 109 3.88 13.75 8.60
C TRP A 109 2.88 13.81 7.45
N ASP A 110 1.63 14.13 7.75
CA ASP A 110 0.64 14.37 6.71
C ASP A 110 1.10 15.50 5.77
N GLY A 111 1.03 15.27 4.46
CA GLY A 111 1.56 16.16 3.43
C GLY A 111 3.08 16.14 3.21
N ALA A 112 3.86 15.39 4.00
CA ALA A 112 5.28 15.22 3.73
C ALA A 112 5.51 14.19 2.61
N PRO A 113 6.51 14.41 1.73
CA PRO A 113 6.92 13.38 0.79
C PRO A 113 7.36 12.14 1.54
N VAL A 114 6.77 10.99 1.21
CA VAL A 114 7.21 9.71 1.75
C VAL A 114 8.63 9.46 1.24
N PRO A 115 9.61 9.16 2.12
CA PRO A 115 10.97 8.85 1.69
C PRO A 115 10.97 7.53 0.91
N ARG A 116 10.81 7.61 -0.41
CA ARG A 116 10.99 6.46 -1.29
C ARG A 116 12.49 6.22 -1.38
N ARG A 117 12.95 5.00 -1.07
CA ARG A 117 14.28 4.59 -1.52
C ARG A 117 14.20 4.52 -3.05
N LEU A 118 14.68 5.57 -3.73
CA LEU A 118 15.07 5.46 -5.13
C LEU A 118 16.20 4.43 -5.16
N GLY A 119 15.94 3.27 -5.74
CA GLY A 119 17.01 2.34 -6.08
C GLY A 119 17.97 2.97 -7.09
N PRO A 120 19.21 2.48 -7.18
CA PRO A 120 20.14 2.86 -8.25
C PRO A 120 19.61 2.47 -9.63
#